data_AF-A0A1Y2BZQ4-F1
#
_entry.id   AF-A0A1Y2BZQ4-F1
#
_cell.length_a   1.000
_cell.length_b   1.000
_cell.length_c   1.000
_cell.angle_alpha   90.00
_cell.angle_beta   90.00
_cell.angle_gamma   90.00
#
_symmetry.space_group_name_H-M   'P 1'
#
loop_
_entity.id
_entity.type
_entity.pdbx_description
1 polymer ?
#
loop_
_entity_poly.entity_id
_entity_poly.type
_entity_poly.pdbx_seq_one_letter_code
_entity_poly.pdbx_strand_id
1 'polypeptide(L)'
;MSGNTYFEDLAIAIAIDDINKDNNLLQNITVGMKRFSDCGAYYPQVEHYNGGFTGLVGTEVVNNVVSNNDVIGVIGAEFSSAIVISAEEFSLHEIPYCSALIGSPRFSDKNKYPFFFRTFASMTGFGQIIFQLLDVWNVKRVALIVQKDDEVGLASGRDMRRFLERNGIIILADLQLSSNIDKLTCMQHC
;
A
#
# COMPACT_ATOMS: atom_id res chain seq x y z
N MET A 1 -4.68 -15.63 0.88
CA MET A 1 -5.37 -14.34 1.03
C MET A 1 -5.20 -13.93 2.48
N SER A 2 -4.68 -12.73 2.76
CA SER A 2 -4.56 -12.21 4.12
C SER A 2 -5.96 -11.90 4.69
N GLY A 3 -6.04 -11.69 6.01
CA GLY A 3 -7.29 -11.26 6.64
C GLY A 3 -7.81 -9.93 6.08
N ASN A 4 -6.92 -8.95 5.85
CA ASN A 4 -7.31 -7.64 5.32
C ASN A 4 -7.85 -7.74 3.89
N THR A 5 -7.17 -8.46 3.00
CA THR A 5 -7.64 -8.66 1.62
C THR A 5 -9.00 -9.34 1.56
N TYR A 6 -9.28 -10.28 2.48
CA TYR A 6 -10.59 -10.94 2.56
C TYR A 6 -11.71 -9.95 2.88
N PHE A 7 -11.50 -9.06 3.86
CA PHE A 7 -12.52 -8.06 4.21
C PHE A 7 -12.71 -7.01 3.12
N GLU A 8 -11.65 -6.61 2.42
CA GLU A 8 -11.77 -5.72 1.26
C GLU A 8 -12.57 -6.38 0.13
N ASP A 9 -12.24 -7.61 -0.26
CA ASP A 9 -12.96 -8.33 -1.32
C ASP A 9 -14.45 -8.49 -0.99
N LEU A 10 -14.76 -8.85 0.26
CA LEU A 10 -16.13 -8.98 0.74
C LEU A 10 -16.86 -7.63 0.70
N ALA A 11 -16.22 -6.55 1.15
CA ALA A 11 -16.82 -5.21 1.13
C ALA A 11 -17.11 -4.75 -0.30
N ILE A 12 -16.20 -5.01 -1.25
CA ILE A 12 -16.40 -4.70 -2.67
C ILE A 12 -17.57 -5.52 -3.24
N ALA A 13 -17.64 -6.82 -2.94
CA ALA A 13 -18.72 -7.68 -3.41
C ALA A 13 -20.09 -7.21 -2.90
N ILE A 14 -20.19 -6.82 -1.63
CA ILE A 14 -21.41 -6.27 -1.03
C ILE A 14 -21.77 -4.94 -1.70
N ALA A 15 -20.81 -4.03 -1.87
CA ALA A 15 -21.06 -2.74 -2.51
C ALA A 15 -21.58 -2.91 -3.95
N ILE A 16 -21.05 -3.88 -4.71
CA ILE A 16 -21.54 -4.20 -6.05
C ILE A 16 -22.98 -4.73 -6.01
N ASP A 17 -23.30 -5.61 -5.06
CA ASP A 17 -24.65 -6.13 -4.88
C ASP A 17 -25.65 -5.02 -4.52
N ASP A 18 -25.27 -4.10 -3.64
CA ASP A 18 -26.07 -2.93 -3.28
C ASP A 18 -26.30 -1.99 -4.48
N ILE A 19 -25.24 -1.67 -5.23
CA ILE A 19 -25.32 -0.82 -6.43
C ILE A 19 -26.24 -1.45 -7.48
N ASN A 20 -26.11 -2.75 -7.73
CA ASN A 20 -26.93 -3.46 -8.73
C ASN A 20 -28.41 -3.59 -8.32
N LYS A 21 -28.74 -3.43 -7.03
CA LYS A 21 -30.11 -3.43 -6.51
C LYS A 21 -30.73 -2.03 -6.42
N ASP A 22 -29.92 -0.97 -6.45
CA ASP A 22 -30.39 0.40 -6.34
C ASP A 22 -30.94 0.91 -7.68
N ASN A 23 -32.26 1.07 -7.77
CA ASN A 23 -32.92 1.58 -8.98
C ASN A 23 -32.64 3.07 -9.25
N ASN A 24 -31.93 3.79 -8.37
CA ASN A 24 -31.56 5.20 -8.56
C ASN A 24 -30.11 5.40 -9.00
N LEU A 25 -29.27 4.36 -8.93
CA LEU A 25 -27.85 4.43 -9.25
C LEU A 25 -27.55 3.49 -10.42
N LEU A 26 -26.84 3.98 -11.44
CA LEU A 26 -26.44 3.18 -12.62
C LEU A 26 -27.61 2.40 -13.26
N GLN A 27 -28.73 3.06 -13.52
CA GLN A 27 -29.92 2.45 -14.13
C GLN A 27 -29.59 1.71 -15.43
N ASN A 28 -30.13 0.49 -15.59
CA ASN A 28 -29.90 -0.41 -16.73
C ASN A 28 -28.43 -0.82 -16.94
N ILE A 29 -27.57 -0.65 -15.93
CA ILE A 29 -26.17 -1.10 -15.95
C ILE A 29 -26.00 -2.12 -14.82
N THR A 30 -25.31 -3.21 -15.11
CA THR A 30 -24.89 -4.18 -14.09
C THR A 30 -23.39 -4.12 -13.94
N VAL A 31 -22.93 -3.85 -12.72
CA VAL A 31 -21.52 -3.88 -12.36
C VAL A 31 -21.10 -5.31 -12.06
N GLY A 32 -20.10 -5.81 -12.79
CA GLY A 32 -19.47 -7.10 -12.56
C GLY A 32 -18.14 -6.97 -11.82
N MET A 33 -17.65 -8.08 -11.27
CA MET A 33 -16.34 -8.16 -10.63
C MET A 33 -15.50 -9.30 -11.20
N LYS A 34 -14.26 -8.98 -11.58
CA LYS A 34 -13.20 -9.95 -11.87
C LYS A 34 -12.12 -9.83 -10.82
N ARG A 35 -11.56 -10.96 -10.39
CA ARG A 35 -10.52 -11.01 -9.36
C ARG A 35 -9.19 -11.37 -10.00
N PHE A 36 -8.16 -10.61 -9.63
CA PHE A 36 -6.78 -10.80 -10.05
C PHE A 36 -5.90 -10.87 -8.80
N SER A 37 -4.81 -11.65 -8.85
CA SER A 37 -3.91 -11.87 -7.72
C SER A 37 -2.54 -11.25 -7.96
N ASP A 38 -2.10 -10.40 -7.05
CA ASP A 38 -0.74 -9.84 -6.99
C ASP A 38 0.19 -10.66 -6.06
N CYS A 39 -0.17 -11.92 -5.78
CA CYS A 39 0.62 -12.85 -4.97
C CYS A 39 1.40 -13.90 -5.79
N GLY A 40 1.27 -13.90 -7.12
CA GLY A 40 1.86 -14.91 -8.01
C GLY A 40 1.18 -16.29 -7.88
N ALA A 41 1.79 -17.33 -8.46
CA ALA A 41 1.30 -18.70 -8.34
C ALA A 41 1.31 -19.18 -6.88
N TYR A 42 0.24 -19.86 -6.45
CA TYR A 42 0.14 -20.44 -5.11
C TYR A 42 1.15 -21.58 -4.93
N TYR A 43 2.11 -21.42 -4.02
CA TYR A 43 3.05 -22.46 -3.63
C TYR A 43 2.81 -22.82 -2.15
N PRO A 44 2.38 -24.06 -1.83
CA PRO A 44 2.07 -24.48 -0.45
C PRO A 44 3.26 -24.40 0.52
N GLN A 45 4.50 -24.27 0.00
CA GLN A 45 5.75 -24.32 0.74
C GLN A 45 6.32 -22.93 1.08
N VAL A 46 5.66 -21.84 0.69
CA VAL A 46 6.09 -20.46 1.01
C VAL A 46 5.07 -19.80 1.92
N GLU A 47 5.21 -20.07 3.22
CA GLU A 47 4.70 -19.20 4.29
C GLU A 47 5.46 -17.85 4.36
N HIS A 48 6.47 -17.66 3.51
CA HIS A 48 7.33 -16.48 3.50
C HIS A 48 7.18 -15.68 2.20
N TYR A 49 6.13 -14.86 2.11
CA TYR A 49 6.05 -13.79 1.13
C TYR A 49 7.01 -12.67 1.55
N ASN A 50 8.14 -12.56 0.85
CA ASN A 50 9.26 -11.69 1.22
C ASN A 50 9.28 -10.33 0.50
N GLY A 51 8.15 -9.84 -0.04
CA GLY A 51 8.05 -8.49 -0.64
C GLY A 51 9.02 -8.17 -1.80
N GLY A 52 9.85 -9.13 -2.23
CA GLY A 52 10.91 -8.95 -3.24
C GLY A 52 10.50 -9.37 -4.65
N PHE A 53 9.31 -9.94 -4.81
CA PHE A 53 8.73 -10.37 -6.09
C PHE A 53 7.69 -9.38 -6.66
N THR A 54 7.59 -8.17 -6.11
CA THR A 54 6.59 -7.15 -6.50
C THR A 54 6.68 -6.76 -7.98
N GLY A 55 7.88 -6.84 -8.55
CA GLY A 55 8.17 -6.64 -9.98
C GLY A 55 7.31 -7.48 -10.92
N LEU A 56 7.63 -8.77 -10.94
CA LEU A 56 7.02 -9.74 -11.87
C LEU A 56 5.52 -9.91 -11.63
N VAL A 57 5.13 -9.89 -10.36
CA VAL A 57 3.74 -10.12 -9.99
C VAL A 57 2.88 -8.89 -10.26
N GLY A 58 3.43 -7.67 -10.08
CA GLY A 58 2.78 -6.44 -10.52
C GLY A 58 2.55 -6.43 -12.04
N THR A 59 3.54 -6.85 -12.83
CA THR A 59 3.40 -6.99 -14.29
C THR A 59 2.38 -8.04 -14.69
N GLU A 60 2.28 -9.16 -13.98
CA GLU A 60 1.27 -10.19 -14.24
C GLU A 60 -0.16 -9.66 -14.04
N VAL A 61 -0.41 -8.94 -12.94
CA VAL A 61 -1.71 -8.28 -12.71
C VAL A 61 -2.04 -7.27 -13.80
N VAL A 62 -1.05 -6.46 -14.20
CA VAL A 62 -1.22 -5.50 -15.30
C VAL A 62 -1.62 -6.21 -16.58
N ASN A 63 -0.89 -7.25 -16.98
CA ASN A 63 -1.19 -8.01 -18.20
C ASN A 63 -2.59 -8.64 -18.15
N ASN A 64 -2.96 -9.21 -17.01
CA ASN A 64 -4.28 -9.81 -16.84
C ASN A 64 -5.39 -8.76 -16.91
N VAL A 65 -5.21 -7.57 -16.35
CA VAL A 65 -6.21 -6.50 -16.43
C VAL A 65 -6.28 -5.90 -17.83
N VAL A 66 -5.15 -5.51 -18.42
CA VAL A 66 -5.08 -4.84 -19.73
C VAL A 66 -5.54 -5.75 -20.87
N SER A 67 -5.39 -7.07 -20.74
CA SER A 67 -5.91 -8.04 -21.73
C SER A 67 -7.43 -8.25 -21.66
N ASN A 68 -8.11 -7.73 -20.64
CA ASN A 68 -9.57 -7.84 -20.47
C ASN A 68 -10.25 -6.51 -20.82
N ASN A 69 -10.77 -6.40 -22.04
CA ASN A 69 -11.42 -5.17 -22.56
C ASN A 69 -12.69 -4.74 -21.82
N ASP A 70 -13.24 -5.59 -20.95
CA ASP A 70 -14.41 -5.32 -20.12
C ASP A 70 -14.06 -4.86 -18.70
N VAL A 71 -12.77 -4.75 -18.37
CA VAL A 71 -12.30 -4.15 -17.11
C VAL A 71 -12.13 -2.64 -17.30
N ILE A 72 -13.02 -1.86 -16.69
CA ILE A 72 -13.03 -0.39 -16.79
C ILE A 72 -12.37 0.32 -15.60
N GLY A 73 -11.90 -0.44 -14.61
CA GLY A 73 -11.28 0.07 -13.40
C GLY A 73 -10.87 -1.05 -12.45
N VAL A 74 -9.96 -0.73 -11.54
CA VAL A 74 -9.39 -1.67 -10.57
C VAL A 74 -9.63 -1.13 -9.16
N ILE A 75 -9.98 -2.02 -8.22
CA ILE A 75 -10.07 -1.70 -6.80
C ILE A 75 -9.15 -2.63 -6.02
N GLY A 76 -8.36 -2.08 -5.10
CA GLY A 76 -7.75 -2.84 -4.01
C GLY A 76 -6.28 -2.56 -3.73
N ALA A 77 -5.61 -3.69 -3.48
CA ALA A 77 -4.29 -3.95 -2.91
C ALA A 77 -4.06 -3.50 -1.46
N GLU A 78 -3.38 -4.39 -0.74
CA GLU A 78 -3.09 -4.26 0.69
C GLU A 78 -1.81 -3.43 0.93
N PHE A 79 -0.77 -3.62 0.11
CA PHE A 79 0.56 -3.04 0.37
C PHE A 79 0.95 -1.99 -0.65
N SER A 80 1.42 -0.83 -0.15
CA SER A 80 1.91 0.27 -0.99
C SER A 80 3.12 -0.11 -1.86
N SER A 81 3.94 -1.05 -1.39
CA SER A 81 5.07 -1.60 -2.15
C SER A 81 4.64 -2.48 -3.32
N ALA A 82 3.49 -3.16 -3.23
CA ALA A 82 3.01 -4.08 -4.26
C ALA A 82 2.47 -3.35 -5.50
N ILE A 83 1.92 -2.16 -5.33
CA ILE A 83 1.21 -1.46 -6.42
C ILE A 83 2.05 -0.45 -7.20
N VAL A 84 3.34 -0.32 -6.91
CA VAL A 84 4.19 0.70 -7.54
C VAL A 84 4.15 0.59 -9.07
N ILE A 85 4.25 -0.64 -9.59
CA ILE A 85 4.24 -0.93 -11.02
C ILE A 85 2.82 -0.85 -11.57
N SER A 86 1.86 -1.51 -10.94
CA SER A 86 0.49 -1.53 -11.46
C SER A 86 -0.17 -0.16 -11.48
N ALA A 87 0.09 0.71 -10.50
CA ALA A 87 -0.42 2.08 -10.52
C ALA A 87 0.21 2.94 -11.64
N GLU A 88 1.47 2.70 -11.97
CA GLU A 88 2.15 3.38 -13.08
C GLU A 88 1.59 2.89 -14.43
N GLU A 89 1.54 1.58 -14.64
CA GLU A 89 1.03 0.95 -15.86
C GLU A 89 -0.46 1.26 -16.09
N PHE A 90 -1.31 1.16 -15.07
CA PHE A 90 -2.72 1.53 -15.22
C PHE A 90 -2.89 3.02 -15.51
N SER A 91 -1.98 3.88 -15.04
CA SER A 91 -1.98 5.29 -15.46
C SER A 91 -1.58 5.47 -16.92
N LEU A 92 -0.66 4.66 -17.45
CA LEU A 92 -0.30 4.66 -18.88
C LEU A 92 -1.44 4.14 -19.77
N HIS A 93 -2.19 3.16 -19.27
CA HIS A 93 -3.35 2.58 -19.97
C HIS A 93 -4.67 3.31 -19.70
N GLU A 94 -4.65 4.42 -18.95
CA GLU A 94 -5.83 5.21 -18.59
C GLU A 94 -6.92 4.40 -17.84
N ILE A 95 -6.50 3.38 -17.08
CA ILE A 95 -7.38 2.55 -16.25
C ILE A 95 -7.40 3.13 -14.83
N PRO A 96 -8.57 3.61 -14.34
CA PRO A 96 -8.69 4.08 -12.96
C PRO A 96 -8.36 2.96 -11.96
N TYR A 97 -7.47 3.26 -11.01
CA TYR A 97 -7.12 2.33 -9.93
C TYR A 97 -7.39 2.96 -8.57
N CYS A 98 -8.34 2.41 -7.81
CA CYS A 98 -8.71 2.90 -6.48
C CYS A 98 -8.25 1.94 -5.38
N SER A 99 -7.82 2.46 -4.23
CA SER A 99 -7.54 1.63 -3.04
C SER A 99 -8.07 2.21 -1.73
N ALA A 100 -8.44 1.31 -0.80
CA ALA A 100 -8.83 1.65 0.56
C ALA A 100 -7.72 1.45 1.61
N LEU A 101 -6.54 0.94 1.24
CA LEU A 101 -5.45 0.64 2.19
C LEU A 101 -4.10 1.29 1.85
N ILE A 102 -3.93 1.86 0.66
CA ILE A 102 -2.65 2.45 0.26
C ILE A 102 -2.40 3.80 0.94
N GLY A 103 -1.48 3.82 1.91
CA GLY A 103 -1.08 5.01 2.65
C GLY A 103 0.16 5.76 2.13
N SER A 104 0.97 5.17 1.24
CA SER A 104 2.25 5.79 0.85
C SER A 104 2.05 7.17 0.21
N PRO A 105 2.80 8.21 0.64
CA PRO A 105 2.73 9.56 0.05
C PRO A 105 3.02 9.60 -1.45
N ARG A 106 3.81 8.64 -1.97
CA ARG A 106 4.21 8.53 -3.38
C ARG A 106 3.01 8.63 -4.34
N PHE A 107 1.91 7.98 -3.99
CA PHE A 107 0.71 7.91 -4.85
C PHE A 107 -0.14 9.18 -4.84
N SER A 108 0.31 10.23 -4.14
CA SER A 108 -0.29 11.57 -4.26
C SER A 108 0.29 12.37 -5.44
N ASP A 109 1.40 11.94 -6.04
CA ASP A 109 1.97 12.60 -7.21
C ASP A 109 1.14 12.29 -8.46
N LYS A 110 0.24 13.21 -8.82
CA LYS A 110 -0.63 13.11 -9.98
C LYS A 110 0.06 13.29 -11.32
N ASN A 111 1.30 13.79 -11.35
CA ASN A 111 2.09 13.78 -12.58
C ASN A 111 2.58 12.36 -12.87
N LYS A 112 2.83 11.55 -11.84
CA LYS A 112 3.27 10.16 -11.98
C LYS A 112 2.12 9.15 -12.00
N TYR A 113 1.09 9.36 -11.18
CA TYR A 113 -0.04 8.45 -11.00
C TYR A 113 -1.40 9.16 -11.25
N PRO A 114 -1.65 9.69 -12.47
CA PRO A 114 -2.84 10.47 -12.77
C PRO A 114 -4.15 9.68 -12.55
N PHE A 115 -4.16 8.37 -12.80
CA PHE A 115 -5.36 7.51 -12.68
C PHE A 115 -5.45 6.74 -11.36
N PHE A 116 -4.52 6.95 -10.42
CA PHE A 116 -4.59 6.31 -9.10
C PHE A 116 -5.41 7.16 -8.12
N PHE A 117 -6.38 6.56 -7.45
CA PHE A 117 -7.21 7.19 -6.42
C PHE A 117 -7.20 6.36 -5.15
N ARG A 118 -7.57 6.97 -4.02
CA ARG A 118 -7.71 6.24 -2.77
C ARG A 118 -8.70 6.91 -1.83
N THR A 119 -9.39 6.09 -1.05
CA THR A 119 -10.23 6.53 0.07
C THR A 119 -9.43 6.60 1.37
N PHE A 120 -8.27 5.95 1.42
CA PHE A 120 -7.35 6.04 2.54
C PHE A 120 -6.57 7.36 2.56
N ALA A 121 -6.31 7.90 3.75
CA ALA A 121 -5.54 9.12 3.90
C ALA A 121 -4.06 8.90 3.57
N SER A 122 -3.43 9.88 2.89
CA SER A 122 -1.98 9.87 2.71
C SER A 122 -1.27 10.00 4.05
N MET A 123 -0.20 9.22 4.26
CA MET A 123 0.70 9.40 5.41
C MET A 123 1.66 10.59 5.24
N THR A 124 1.31 11.57 4.39
CA THR A 124 2.09 12.80 4.23
C THR A 124 2.04 13.61 5.52
N GLY A 125 3.18 14.06 6.03
CA GLY A 125 3.24 14.88 7.23
C GLY A 125 3.01 14.11 8.52
N PHE A 126 3.13 12.78 8.51
CA PHE A 126 3.02 11.95 9.71
C PHE A 126 4.00 12.37 10.81
N GLY A 127 5.19 12.85 10.44
CA GLY A 127 6.18 13.39 11.39
C GLY A 127 5.67 14.57 12.21
N GLN A 128 4.84 15.44 11.61
CA GLN A 128 4.21 16.55 12.33
C GLN A 128 3.21 16.06 13.36
N ILE A 129 2.37 15.08 13.00
CA ILE A 129 1.36 14.50 13.90
C ILE A 129 2.05 13.87 15.11
N ILE A 130 3.10 13.09 14.89
CA ILE A 130 3.88 12.49 15.98
C ILE A 130 4.56 13.56 16.82
N PHE A 131 5.14 14.60 16.22
CA PHE A 131 5.75 15.70 16.98
C PHE A 131 4.75 16.37 17.92
N GLN A 132 3.54 16.69 17.45
CA GLN A 132 2.51 17.33 18.28
C GLN A 132 2.18 16.50 19.52
N LEU A 133 2.09 15.18 19.36
CA LEU A 133 1.87 14.27 20.47
C LEU A 133 3.05 14.27 21.46
N LEU A 134 4.28 14.16 20.95
CA LEU A 134 5.49 14.14 21.76
C LEU A 134 5.72 15.45 22.52
N ASP A 135 5.35 16.58 21.93
CA ASP A 135 5.48 17.89 22.55
C ASP A 135 4.52 18.03 23.75
N VAL A 136 3.26 17.59 23.61
CA VAL A 136 2.30 17.54 24.73
C VAL A 136 2.82 16.66 25.89
N TRP A 137 3.55 15.60 25.57
CA TRP A 137 4.14 14.70 26.57
C TRP A 137 5.51 15.16 27.09
N ASN A 138 6.02 16.31 26.65
CA ASN A 138 7.36 16.79 26.98
C ASN A 138 8.49 15.77 26.65
N VAL A 139 8.29 14.94 25.63
CA VAL A 139 9.33 14.00 25.18
C VAL A 139 10.37 14.74 24.36
N LYS A 140 11.64 14.61 24.74
CA LYS A 140 12.77 15.27 24.06
C LYS A 140 13.75 14.30 23.40
N ARG A 141 13.62 13.00 23.64
CA ARG A 141 14.53 11.96 23.15
C ARG A 141 13.72 10.74 22.70
N VAL A 142 14.01 10.22 21.51
CA VAL A 142 13.33 9.05 20.94
C VAL A 142 14.32 8.12 20.24
N ALA A 143 13.95 6.87 20.05
CA ALA A 143 14.59 5.98 19.08
C ALA A 143 13.58 5.67 17.96
N LEU A 144 14.04 5.64 16.72
CA LEU A 144 13.23 5.28 15.56
C LEU A 144 13.55 3.84 15.15
N ILE A 145 12.51 3.06 14.90
CA ILE A 145 12.60 1.73 14.30
C ILE A 145 11.73 1.78 13.05
N VAL A 146 12.34 1.51 11.89
CA VAL A 146 11.72 1.70 10.58
C VAL A 146 11.89 0.41 9.78
N GLN A 147 10.81 -0.11 9.23
CA GLN A 147 10.89 -1.16 8.22
C GLN A 147 11.26 -0.53 6.88
N LYS A 148 12.49 -0.79 6.42
CA LYS A 148 13.11 -0.08 5.30
C LYS A 148 12.64 -0.57 3.92
N ASP A 149 12.09 -1.78 3.86
CA ASP A 149 11.56 -2.40 2.64
C ASP A 149 10.04 -2.31 2.52
N ASP A 150 9.38 -1.59 3.43
CA ASP A 150 8.00 -1.17 3.27
C ASP A 150 7.93 0.30 2.83
N GLU A 151 7.11 0.60 1.81
CA GLU A 151 6.99 1.94 1.23
C GLU A 151 6.45 2.95 2.24
N VAL A 152 5.47 2.55 3.06
CA VAL A 152 4.86 3.42 4.06
C VAL A 152 5.81 3.64 5.23
N GLY A 153 6.40 2.57 5.74
CA GLY A 153 7.38 2.59 6.83
C GLY A 153 8.58 3.46 6.48
N LEU A 154 9.17 3.27 5.31
CA LEU A 154 10.32 4.06 4.87
C LEU A 154 9.98 5.54 4.68
N ALA A 155 8.86 5.85 4.02
CA ALA A 155 8.44 7.24 3.79
C ALA A 155 8.11 7.96 5.09
N SER A 156 7.33 7.32 5.97
CA SER A 156 6.92 7.88 7.26
C SER A 156 8.10 8.02 8.22
N GLY A 157 8.99 7.03 8.27
CA GLY A 157 10.20 7.08 9.09
C GLY A 157 11.14 8.23 8.70
N ARG A 158 11.32 8.48 7.39
CA ARG A 158 12.08 9.63 6.90
C ARG A 158 11.43 10.97 7.25
N ASP A 159 10.11 11.06 7.10
CA ASP A 159 9.35 12.27 7.45
C ASP A 159 9.43 12.56 8.96
N MET A 160 9.20 11.54 9.80
CA MET A 160 9.34 11.62 11.25
C MET A 160 10.74 12.07 11.63
N ARG A 161 11.79 11.40 11.14
CA ARG A 161 13.18 11.78 11.46
C ARG A 161 13.44 13.25 11.17
N ARG A 162 13.13 13.68 9.96
CA ARG A 162 13.32 15.06 9.50
C ARG A 162 12.54 16.05 10.36
N PHE A 163 11.27 15.76 10.67
CA PHE A 163 10.42 16.68 11.40
C PHE A 163 10.80 16.78 12.88
N LEU A 164 11.11 15.65 13.52
CA LEU A 164 11.49 15.60 14.93
C LEU A 164 12.83 16.30 15.20
N GLU A 165 13.87 16.03 14.39
CA GLU A 165 15.18 16.67 14.53
C GLU A 165 15.06 18.20 14.37
N ARG A 166 14.27 18.66 13.38
CA ARG A 166 14.04 20.10 13.13
C ARG A 166 13.35 20.82 14.28
N ASN A 167 12.56 20.11 15.08
CA ASN A 167 11.82 20.68 16.20
C ASN A 167 12.47 20.32 17.56
N GLY A 168 13.76 20.00 17.57
CA GLY A 168 14.55 19.88 18.80
C GLY A 168 14.36 18.56 19.57
N ILE A 169 13.76 17.54 18.96
CA ILE A 169 13.74 16.18 19.51
C ILE A 169 15.01 15.45 19.08
N ILE A 170 15.71 14.86 20.06
CA ILE A 170 16.96 14.13 19.84
C ILE A 170 16.64 12.69 19.46
N ILE A 171 17.16 12.23 18.33
CA ILE A 171 17.08 10.82 17.92
C ILE A 171 18.30 10.07 18.45
N LEU A 172 18.07 9.11 19.35
CA LEU A 172 19.10 8.32 20.00
C LEU A 172 19.61 7.17 19.14
N ALA A 173 18.71 6.61 18.34
CA ALA A 173 18.98 5.53 17.40
C ALA A 173 17.98 5.60 16.25
N ASP A 174 18.43 5.21 15.05
CA ASP A 174 17.62 5.06 13.85
C ASP A 174 17.91 3.67 13.28
N LEU A 175 17.04 2.72 13.59
CA LEU A 175 17.18 1.31 13.25
C LEU A 175 16.33 0.98 12.04
N GLN A 176 16.98 0.74 10.90
CA GLN A 176 16.33 0.36 9.66
C GLN A 176 16.33 -1.16 9.48
N LEU A 177 15.20 -1.79 9.79
CA LEU A 177 15.00 -3.24 9.73
C LEU A 177 14.53 -3.64 8.33
N SER A 178 14.99 -4.80 7.87
CA SER A 178 14.39 -5.47 6.71
C SER A 178 13.30 -6.42 7.20
N SER A 179 12.26 -6.62 6.41
CA SER A 179 11.26 -7.68 6.53
C SER A 179 11.86 -9.09 6.61
N ASN A 180 13.04 -9.31 6.02
CA ASN A 180 13.77 -10.58 6.12
C ASN A 180 14.66 -10.60 7.37
N ILE A 181 14.03 -10.73 8.53
CA ILE A 181 14.67 -10.68 9.85
C ILE A 181 15.60 -11.90 10.09
N ASP A 182 15.40 -13.01 9.37
CA ASP A 182 16.23 -14.22 9.47
C ASP A 182 17.70 -14.02 9.03
N LYS A 183 17.98 -12.97 8.24
CA LYS A 183 19.37 -12.61 7.88
C LYS A 183 20.09 -11.83 8.96
N LEU A 184 19.39 -11.31 9.99
CA LEU A 184 20.01 -10.63 11.13
C LEU A 184 20.44 -11.63 12.22
N THR A 185 19.80 -12.79 12.30
CA THR A 185 20.15 -13.88 13.24
C THR A 185 21.33 -14.75 12.77
N CYS A 186 21.67 -14.73 11.48
CA CYS A 186 22.78 -15.53 10.92
C CYS A 186 24.16 -14.83 10.91
N MET A 187 24.34 -13.76 11.71
CA MET A 187 25.67 -13.17 11.97
C MET A 187 26.19 -13.41 13.40
N GLN A 188 25.50 -14.24 14.20
CA GLN A 188 26.00 -14.66 15.52
C GLN A 188 26.28 -16.16 15.66
N HIS A 189 25.86 -17.01 14.73
CA HIS A 189 26.29 -18.41 14.68
C HIS A 189 26.33 -18.94 13.24
N CYS A 190 27.50 -18.81 12.61
CA CYS A 190 28.05 -19.74 11.63
C CYS A 190 29.49 -20.03 12.04
#